data_AF-A0A453RGV8-F1
#
_entry.id   AF-A0A453RGV8-F1
#
_cell.length_a   1.000
_cell.length_b   1.000
_cell.length_c   1.000
_cell.angle_alpha   90.00
_cell.angle_beta   90.00
_cell.angle_gamma   90.00
#
_symmetry.space_group_name_H-M   'P 1'
#
loop_
_entity.id
_entity.type
_entity.pdbx_description
1 polymer ?
#
loop_
_entity_poly.entity_id
_entity_poly.type
_entity_poly.pdbx_seq_one_letter_code
_entity_poly.pdbx_strand_id
1 'polypeptide(L)'
;MFGDVNSQLKSVTQNVGQMEATMECEAIAQEKAMEEDPRQKFKEKAINELSRLGFTWTEIVNAASIFAKAPEEMHMMLALPQNLRREYVKKTLDDAIRR
;
A
#
# COMPACT_ATOMS: atom_id res chain seq x y z
N MET A 1 -53.57 23.15 15.15
CA MET A 1 -52.32 22.45 15.50
C MET A 1 -52.09 21.32 14.51
N PHE A 2 -51.58 21.62 13.30
CA PHE A 2 -51.24 20.59 12.29
C PHE A 2 -49.91 20.88 11.56
N GLY A 3 -49.29 22.05 11.80
CA GLY A 3 -48.03 22.45 11.17
C GLY A 3 -46.81 21.74 11.74
N ASP A 4 -46.81 21.44 13.05
CA ASP A 4 -45.63 20.89 13.74
C ASP A 4 -45.37 19.39 13.51
N VAL A 5 -46.38 18.64 13.08
CA VAL A 5 -46.20 17.20 12.83
C VAL A 5 -45.56 16.97 11.46
N ASN A 6 -45.87 17.83 10.48
CA ASN A 6 -45.33 17.74 9.13
C ASN A 6 -43.86 18.21 9.07
N SER A 7 -43.48 19.21 9.88
CA SER A 7 -42.10 19.67 10.00
C SER A 7 -41.20 18.61 10.65
N GLN A 8 -41.66 17.94 11.71
CA GLN A 8 -40.92 16.87 12.37
C GLN A 8 -40.75 15.64 11.48
N LEU A 9 -41.78 15.25 10.72
CA LEU A 9 -41.67 14.12 9.80
C LEU A 9 -40.66 14.39 8.68
N LYS A 10 -40.63 15.61 8.13
CA LYS A 10 -39.62 16.01 7.13
C LYS A 10 -38.20 16.02 7.69
N SER A 11 -38.04 16.47 8.93
CA SER A 11 -36.75 16.48 9.63
C SER A 11 -36.20 15.07 9.85
N VAL A 12 -37.04 14.12 10.25
CA VAL A 12 -36.63 12.72 10.47
C VAL A 12 -36.23 12.05 9.15
N THR A 13 -37.00 12.26 8.07
CA THR A 13 -36.67 11.68 6.75
C THR A 13 -35.35 12.21 6.19
N GLN A 14 -35.04 13.50 6.39
CA GLN A 14 -33.74 14.07 5.98
C GLN A 14 -32.57 13.52 6.80
N ASN A 15 -32.78 13.22 8.09
CA ASN A 15 -31.72 12.70 8.97
C ASN A 15 -31.39 11.24 8.66
N VAL A 16 -32.40 10.40 8.37
CA VAL A 16 -32.19 9.00 7.96
C VAL A 16 -31.47 8.91 6.61
N GLY A 17 -31.84 9.75 5.63
CA GLY A 17 -31.15 9.80 4.33
C GLY A 17 -29.70 10.29 4.42
N GLN A 18 -29.38 11.14 5.41
CA GLN A 18 -27.99 11.53 5.69
C GLN A 18 -27.21 10.41 6.38
N MET A 19 -27.85 9.67 7.29
CA MET A 19 -27.18 8.57 8.02
C MET A 19 -26.87 7.38 7.10
N GLU A 20 -27.78 7.05 6.18
CA GLU A 20 -27.59 6.01 5.14
C GLU A 20 -26.45 6.37 4.19
N ALA A 21 -26.39 7.63 3.72
CA ALA A 21 -25.30 8.11 2.88
C ALA A 21 -23.94 8.17 3.61
N THR A 22 -23.91 8.48 4.90
CA THR A 22 -22.65 8.48 5.68
C THR A 22 -22.14 7.07 5.96
N MET A 23 -23.02 6.10 6.17
CA MET A 23 -22.64 4.70 6.38
C MET A 23 -22.07 4.07 5.10
N GLU A 24 -22.69 4.35 3.95
CA GLU A 24 -22.19 3.88 2.65
C GLU A 24 -20.84 4.55 2.30
N CYS A 25 -20.66 5.83 2.62
CA CYS A 25 -19.37 6.51 2.45
C CYS A 25 -18.27 5.98 3.39
N GLU A 26 -18.59 5.68 4.66
CA GLU A 26 -17.61 5.10 5.59
C GLU A 26 -17.25 3.65 5.24
N ALA A 27 -18.21 2.86 4.76
CA ALA A 27 -17.95 1.50 4.28
C ALA A 27 -17.04 1.51 3.04
N ILE A 28 -17.30 2.38 2.07
CA ILE A 28 -16.44 2.54 0.88
C ILE A 28 -15.06 3.11 1.25
N ALA A 29 -14.97 4.00 2.24
CA ALA A 29 -13.70 4.55 2.71
C ALA A 29 -12.87 3.51 3.50
N GLN A 30 -13.50 2.64 4.29
CA GLN A 30 -12.84 1.51 4.95
C GLN A 30 -12.40 0.43 3.96
N GLU A 31 -13.23 0.12 2.96
CA GLU A 31 -12.89 -0.87 1.93
C GLU A 31 -11.68 -0.41 1.08
N LYS A 32 -11.60 0.90 0.78
CA LYS A 32 -10.42 1.50 0.12
C LYS A 32 -9.18 1.63 1.00
N ALA A 33 -9.31 1.57 2.33
CA ALA A 33 -8.18 1.56 3.26
C ALA A 33 -7.67 0.14 3.54
N MET A 34 -8.44 -0.90 3.21
CA MET A 34 -8.10 -2.30 3.49
C MET A 34 -7.50 -3.05 2.29
N GLU A 35 -7.63 -2.52 1.07
CA GLU A 35 -6.78 -2.90 -0.05
C GLU A 35 -5.48 -2.09 -0.03
N GLU A 36 -4.57 -2.39 0.90
CA GLU A 36 -3.16 -2.11 0.65
C GLU A 36 -2.82 -2.72 -0.72
N ASP A 37 -2.46 -1.87 -1.69
CA ASP A 37 -2.00 -2.31 -3.01
C ASP A 37 -1.03 -3.47 -2.79
N PRO A 38 -1.26 -4.67 -3.35
CA PRO A 38 -0.37 -5.80 -3.19
C PRO A 38 1.11 -5.43 -3.40
N ARG A 39 1.39 -4.44 -4.26
CA ARG A 39 2.73 -3.88 -4.48
C ARG A 39 3.33 -3.20 -3.25
N GLN A 40 2.54 -2.55 -2.40
CA GLN A 40 3.02 -1.92 -1.16
C GLN A 40 3.53 -2.96 -0.17
N LYS A 41 2.81 -4.08 0.01
CA LYS A 41 3.27 -5.20 0.85
C LYS A 41 4.59 -5.79 0.36
N PHE A 42 4.78 -5.91 -0.96
CA PHE A 42 6.06 -6.37 -1.50
C PHE A 42 7.20 -5.38 -1.28
N LYS A 43 6.94 -4.07 -1.40
CA LYS A 43 7.94 -3.01 -1.12
C LYS A 43 8.42 -3.05 0.31
N GLU A 44 7.51 -3.11 1.28
CA GLU A 44 7.87 -3.21 2.71
C GLU A 44 8.68 -4.47 3.00
N LYS A 45 8.25 -5.60 2.43
CA LYS A 45 8.99 -6.87 2.54
C LYS A 45 10.39 -6.78 1.95
N ALA A 46 10.55 -6.11 0.81
CA ALA A 46 11.85 -5.91 0.18
C ALA A 46 12.76 -5.01 1.03
N ILE A 47 12.27 -3.89 1.56
CA ILE A 47 13.04 -2.98 2.42
C ILE A 47 13.51 -3.69 3.70
N ASN A 48 12.62 -4.45 4.34
CA ASN A 48 12.94 -5.22 5.54
C ASN A 48 13.98 -6.29 5.24
N GLU A 49 13.85 -6.99 4.10
CA GLU A 49 14.83 -8.00 3.68
C GLU A 49 16.20 -7.38 3.39
N LEU A 50 16.26 -6.25 2.68
CA LEU A 50 17.52 -5.55 2.40
C LEU A 50 18.22 -5.11 3.69
N SER A 51 17.45 -4.58 4.65
CA SER A 51 17.97 -4.21 5.97
C SER A 51 18.52 -5.42 6.71
N ARG A 52 17.81 -6.56 6.69
CA ARG A 52 18.25 -7.84 7.29
C ARG A 52 19.52 -8.39 6.65
N LEU A 53 19.71 -8.19 5.34
CA LEU A 53 20.90 -8.61 4.59
C LEU A 53 22.12 -7.70 4.81
N GLY A 54 21.97 -6.63 5.61
CA GLY A 54 23.05 -5.74 6.01
C GLY A 54 23.46 -4.72 4.95
N PHE A 55 22.53 -4.32 4.08
CA PHE A 55 22.74 -3.22 3.15
C PHE A 55 22.69 -1.87 3.88
N THR A 56 23.49 -0.92 3.41
CA THR A 56 23.45 0.47 3.89
C THR A 56 22.18 1.17 3.43
N TRP A 57 21.83 2.29 4.09
CA TRP A 57 20.69 3.11 3.69
C TRP A 57 20.75 3.52 2.20
N THR A 58 21.93 3.92 1.73
CA THR A 58 22.15 4.31 0.33
C THR A 58 21.90 3.14 -0.63
N GLU A 59 22.40 1.94 -0.32
CA GLU A 59 22.16 0.75 -1.14
C GLU A 59 20.67 0.36 -1.14
N ILE A 60 19.98 0.50 0.00
CA ILE A 60 18.54 0.25 0.11
C ILE A 60 17.75 1.21 -0.79
N VAL A 61 18.05 2.50 -0.75
CA VAL A 61 17.38 3.50 -1.60
C VAL A 61 17.65 3.23 -3.08
N ASN A 62 18.88 2.86 -3.45
CA ASN A 62 19.23 2.52 -4.82
C ASN A 62 18.49 1.25 -5.30
N ALA A 63 18.48 0.19 -4.50
CA ALA A 63 17.76 -1.05 -4.81
C ALA A 63 16.25 -0.80 -4.93
N ALA A 64 15.67 -0.01 -4.02
CA ALA A 64 14.27 0.38 -4.07
C ALA A 64 13.93 1.16 -5.35
N SER A 65 14.81 2.05 -5.81
CA SER A 65 14.63 2.77 -7.08
C SER A 65 14.64 1.83 -8.29
N ILE A 66 15.50 0.81 -8.29
CA ILE A 66 15.53 -0.21 -9.34
C ILE A 66 14.24 -1.04 -9.30
N PHE A 67 13.83 -1.51 -8.13
CA PHE A 67 12.60 -2.28 -7.94
C PHE A 67 11.33 -1.51 -8.30
N ALA A 68 11.32 -0.18 -8.12
CA ALA A 68 10.22 0.66 -8.57
C ALA A 68 10.10 0.70 -10.10
N LYS A 69 11.22 0.59 -10.83
CA LYS A 69 11.28 0.58 -12.31
C LYS A 69 11.12 -0.83 -12.89
N ALA A 70 11.53 -1.85 -12.14
CA ALA A 70 11.47 -3.26 -12.50
C ALA A 70 10.98 -4.09 -11.31
N PRO A 71 9.66 -4.13 -11.05
CA PRO A 71 9.07 -4.91 -9.95
C PRO A 71 9.39 -6.41 -10.02
N GLU A 72 9.69 -6.93 -11.21
CA GLU A 72 10.07 -8.31 -11.45
C GLU A 72 11.40 -8.66 -10.75
N GLU A 73 12.35 -7.72 -10.68
CA GLU A 73 13.63 -7.89 -9.97
C GLU A 73 13.40 -8.05 -8.46
N MET A 74 12.45 -7.30 -7.90
CA MET A 74 12.05 -7.43 -6.50
C MET A 74 11.39 -8.79 -6.23
N HIS A 75 10.48 -9.21 -7.11
CA HIS A 75 9.83 -10.51 -6.99
C HIS A 75 10.83 -11.65 -7.09
N MET A 76 11.80 -11.56 -8.02
CA MET A 76 12.86 -12.56 -8.17
C MET A 76 13.72 -12.62 -6.91
N MET A 77 14.16 -11.47 -6.38
CA MET A 77 14.89 -11.42 -5.10
C MET A 77 14.12 -12.09 -3.96
N LEU A 78 12.81 -11.82 -3.82
CA LEU A 78 11.99 -12.40 -2.76
C LEU A 78 11.75 -13.91 -2.92
N ALA A 79 11.78 -14.43 -4.15
CA ALA A 79 11.62 -15.84 -4.47
C ALA A 79 12.90 -16.67 -4.24
N LEU A 80 14.08 -16.05 -4.22
CA LEU A 80 15.35 -16.74 -4.02
C LEU A 80 15.50 -17.31 -2.59
N PRO A 81 16.27 -18.40 -2.41
CA PRO A 81 16.77 -18.83 -1.11
C PRO A 81 17.55 -17.73 -0.40
N GLN A 82 17.44 -17.64 0.94
CA GLN A 82 18.03 -16.55 1.72
C GLN A 82 19.54 -16.37 1.49
N ASN A 83 20.28 -17.45 1.28
CA ASN A 83 21.73 -17.40 1.04
C ASN A 83 22.13 -16.77 -0.30
N LEU A 84 21.20 -16.66 -1.26
CA LEU A 84 21.46 -16.10 -2.59
C LEU A 84 20.99 -14.65 -2.74
N ARG A 85 20.08 -14.19 -1.89
CA ARG A 85 19.44 -12.85 -2.03
C ARG A 85 20.43 -11.70 -1.96
N ARG A 86 21.43 -11.78 -1.08
CA ARG A 86 22.42 -10.71 -0.92
C ARG A 86 23.29 -10.55 -2.17
N GLU A 87 23.72 -11.67 -2.75
CA GLU A 87 24.53 -11.66 -3.97
C GLU A 87 23.72 -11.15 -5.15
N TYR A 88 22.45 -11.57 -5.26
CA TYR A 88 21.52 -11.07 -6.27
C TYR A 88 21.40 -9.54 -6.23
N VAL A 89 21.08 -8.97 -5.06
CA VAL A 89 20.93 -7.50 -4.91
C VAL A 89 22.21 -6.76 -5.28
N LYS A 90 23.38 -7.28 -4.87
CA LYS A 90 24.67 -6.67 -5.25
C LYS A 90 24.85 -6.64 -6.76
N LYS A 91 24.57 -7.76 -7.43
CA LYS A 91 24.64 -7.85 -8.89
C LYS A 91 23.67 -6.85 -9.54
N THR A 92 22.43 -6.76 -9.06
CA THR A 92 21.44 -5.80 -9.56
C THR A 92 21.91 -4.36 -9.39
N LEU A 93 22.54 -4.02 -8.26
CA LEU A 93 23.12 -2.69 -8.02
C LEU A 93 24.32 -2.41 -8.94
N ASP A 94 25.23 -3.37 -9.10
CA ASP A 94 26.40 -3.25 -9.97
C ASP A 94 26.00 -3.10 -11.45
N ASP A 95 25.03 -3.89 -11.91
CA ASP A 95 24.50 -3.83 -13.27
C ASP A 95 23.79 -2.50 -13.54
N ALA A 96 23.17 -1.89 -12.52
CA ALA A 96 22.57 -0.56 -12.64
C ALA A 96 23.60 0.57 -12.71
N ILE A 97 24.79 0.40 -12.12
CA ILE A 97 25.89 1.39 -12.20
C ILE A 97 26.58 1.34 -13.58
N ARG A 98 26.56 0.18 -14.25
CA ARG A 98 27.26 -0.05 -15.52
C ARG A 98 26.44 0.26 -16.77
N ARG A 99 25.17 0.63 -16.62
CA ARG A 99 24.28 1.07 -17.70
C ARG A 99 24.27 2.58 -17.83
#